data_AF-A0A2V4ATP9-F1
#
_entry.id   AF-A0A2V4ATP9-F1
#
_cell.length_a   1.000
_cell.length_b   1.000
_cell.length_c   1.000
_cell.angle_alpha   90.00
_cell.angle_beta   90.00
_cell.angle_gamma   90.00
#
_symmetry.space_group_name_H-M   'P 1'
#
loop_
_entity.id
_entity.type
_entity.pdbx_description
1 polymer ?
#
loop_
_entity_poly.entity_id
_entity_poly.type
_entity_poly.pdbx_seq_one_letter_code
_entity_poly.pdbx_strand_id
1 'polypeptide(L)'
;MDFLVRVDASRAYGLPEDERIALIERERERGLELMAENVIRHFWRVPGTHANVGIWSAPDADTLEEALTSLPIHPYADIEVTALATHPMSRMREAAA
;
A
#
# COMPACT_ATOMS: atom_id res chain seq x y z
N MET A 1 -7.93 10.97 -4.33
CA MET A 1 -7.43 10.37 -5.58
C MET A 1 -7.07 8.93 -5.28
N ASP A 2 -7.30 8.01 -6.21
CA ASP A 2 -6.95 6.61 -6.02
C ASP A 2 -5.68 6.28 -6.78
N PHE A 3 -4.89 5.37 -6.21
CA PHE A 3 -3.61 4.92 -6.71
C PHE A 3 -3.56 3.40 -6.67
N LEU A 4 -3.11 2.81 -7.77
CA LEU A 4 -2.67 1.42 -7.75
C LEU A 4 -1.23 1.41 -7.24
N VAL A 5 -1.02 0.75 -6.10
CA VAL A 5 0.30 0.63 -5.48
C VAL A 5 0.71 -0.84 -5.50
N ARG A 6 1.88 -1.13 -6.06
CA ARG A 6 2.54 -2.43 -5.93
C ARG A 6 3.75 -2.26 -5.03
N VAL A 7 3.85 -3.10 -4.00
CA VAL A 7 4.98 -3.11 -3.06
C VAL A 7 5.66 -4.47 -3.13
N ASP A 8 6.95 -4.51 -3.47
CA ASP A 8 7.76 -5.72 -3.47
C ASP A 8 8.74 -5.72 -2.29
N ALA A 9 8.43 -6.49 -1.25
CA ALA A 9 9.23 -6.54 -0.03
C ALA A 9 10.33 -7.62 -0.06
N SER A 10 10.73 -8.11 -1.23
CA SER A 10 11.71 -9.20 -1.35
C SER A 10 13.05 -8.88 -0.69
N ARG A 11 13.49 -7.61 -0.68
CA ARG A 11 14.78 -7.22 -0.07
C ARG A 11 14.78 -7.34 1.46
N ALA A 12 13.62 -7.26 2.11
CA ALA A 12 13.50 -7.46 3.56
C ALA A 12 13.84 -8.89 4.01
N TYR A 13 13.80 -9.87 3.10
CA TYR A 13 14.19 -11.24 3.40
C TYR A 13 15.71 -11.45 3.44
N GLY A 14 16.50 -10.44 3.07
CA GLY A 14 17.95 -10.42 3.29
C GLY A 14 18.36 -10.04 4.72
N LEU A 15 17.42 -9.56 5.55
CA LEU A 15 17.68 -9.21 6.95
C LEU A 15 17.80 -10.46 7.83
N PRO A 16 18.53 -10.35 8.97
CA PRO A 16 18.46 -11.33 10.05
C PRO A 16 17.01 -11.64 10.43
N GLU A 17 16.74 -12.87 10.84
CA GLU A 17 15.36 -13.34 11.07
C GLU A 17 14.65 -12.55 12.17
N ASP A 18 15.33 -12.27 13.27
CA ASP A 18 14.84 -11.48 14.39
C ASP A 18 14.54 -10.02 13.98
N GLU A 19 15.45 -9.40 13.24
CA GLU A 19 15.23 -8.05 12.68
C GLU A 19 14.04 -8.02 11.72
N ARG A 20 13.91 -9.03 10.86
CA ARG A 20 12.79 -9.14 9.91
C ARG A 20 11.47 -9.36 10.63
N ILE A 21 11.42 -10.19 11.66
CA ILE A 21 10.19 -10.41 12.44
C ILE A 21 9.74 -9.10 13.08
N ALA A 22 10.65 -8.39 13.76
CA ALA A 22 10.33 -7.11 14.39
C ALA A 22 9.91 -6.04 13.36
N LEU A 23 10.51 -6.05 12.17
CA LEU A 23 10.12 -5.19 11.06
C LEU A 23 8.69 -5.46 10.58
N ILE A 24 8.35 -6.74 10.36
CA ILE A 24 7.03 -7.15 9.89
C ILE A 24 5.92 -6.87 10.93
N GLU A 25 6.23 -6.96 12.21
CA GLU A 25 5.30 -6.60 13.28
C GLU A 25 4.93 -5.10 13.23
N ARG A 26 5.93 -4.22 13.18
CA ARG A 26 5.70 -2.77 13.04
C ARG A 26 5.02 -2.40 11.72
N GLU A 27 5.38 -3.09 10.63
CA GLU A 27 4.75 -2.91 9.33
C GLU A 27 3.26 -3.24 9.38
N ARG A 28 2.91 -4.34 10.08
CA ARG A 28 1.51 -4.73 10.28
C ARG A 28 0.74 -3.69 11.08
N GLU A 29 1.33 -3.16 12.15
CA GLU A 29 0.71 -2.10 12.96
C GLU A 29 0.43 -0.86 12.11
N ARG A 30 1.44 -0.34 11.39
CA ARG A 30 1.25 0.86 10.55
C ARG A 30 0.28 0.62 9.40
N GLY A 31 0.32 -0.56 8.77
CA GLY A 31 -0.64 -0.93 7.73
C GLY A 31 -2.09 -1.00 8.23
N LEU A 32 -2.32 -1.43 9.47
CA LEU A 32 -3.64 -1.43 10.10
C LEU A 32 -4.15 -0.01 10.38
N GLU A 33 -3.28 0.90 10.82
CA GLU A 33 -3.62 2.31 10.99
C GLU A 33 -4.03 2.95 9.66
N LEU A 34 -3.24 2.75 8.61
CA LEU A 34 -3.52 3.26 7.26
C LEU A 34 -4.83 2.70 6.68
N MET A 35 -5.19 1.46 7.01
CA MET A 35 -6.51 0.90 6.68
C MET A 35 -7.64 1.59 7.46
N ALA A 36 -7.46 1.83 8.76
CA ALA A 36 -8.45 2.54 9.58
C ALA A 36 -8.67 3.98 9.10
N GLU A 37 -7.61 4.64 8.63
CA GLU A 37 -7.63 5.97 8.02
C GLU A 37 -8.23 5.97 6.59
N ASN A 38 -8.61 4.80 6.04
CA ASN A 38 -9.05 4.62 4.66
C ASN A 38 -8.01 5.03 3.59
N VAL A 39 -6.74 5.17 3.98
CA VAL A 39 -5.62 5.39 3.05
C VAL A 39 -5.36 4.11 2.27
N ILE A 40 -5.27 2.96 2.95
CA ILE A 40 -5.31 1.65 2.29
C ILE A 40 -6.78 1.22 2.18
N ARG A 41 -7.34 1.27 0.96
CA ARG A 41 -8.73 0.86 0.72
C ARG A 41 -8.82 -0.66 0.67
N HIS A 42 -7.97 -1.27 -0.14
CA HIS A 42 -7.89 -2.71 -0.35
C HIS A 42 -6.46 -3.08 -0.74
N PHE A 43 -5.99 -4.25 -0.33
CA PHE A 43 -4.75 -4.81 -0.85
C PHE A 43 -4.78 -6.34 -0.83
N TRP A 44 -3.99 -6.94 -1.70
CA TRP A 44 -3.93 -8.36 -1.94
C TRP A 44 -2.49 -8.82 -2.02
N ARG A 45 -2.25 -10.07 -1.60
CA ARG A 45 -0.97 -10.74 -1.81
C ARG A 45 -0.86 -11.17 -3.27
N VAL A 46 0.31 -10.96 -3.88
CA VAL A 46 0.63 -11.56 -5.19
C VAL A 46 1.17 -12.98 -4.95
N PRO A 47 0.44 -14.05 -5.33
CA PRO A 47 0.86 -15.43 -5.01
C PRO A 47 2.24 -15.77 -5.57
N GLY A 48 3.04 -16.51 -4.79
CA GLY A 48 4.38 -16.94 -5.20
C GLY A 48 5.45 -15.85 -5.12
N THR A 49 5.14 -14.65 -4.61
CA THR A 49 6.09 -13.54 -4.48
C THR A 49 6.07 -12.94 -3.08
N HIS A 50 7.04 -12.08 -2.79
CA HIS A 50 6.99 -11.21 -1.62
C HIS A 50 6.28 -9.87 -1.87
N ALA A 51 5.57 -9.76 -2.99
CA ALA A 51 4.86 -8.56 -3.36
C ALA A 51 3.39 -8.54 -2.93
N ASN A 52 2.84 -7.34 -2.85
CA ASN A 52 1.42 -7.07 -2.72
C ASN A 52 1.01 -5.98 -3.72
N VAL A 53 -0.28 -5.92 -3.99
CA VAL A 53 -0.90 -4.87 -4.81
C VAL A 53 -2.14 -4.35 -4.09
N GLY A 54 -2.37 -3.05 -4.12
CA GLY A 54 -3.52 -2.45 -3.46
C GLY A 54 -4.01 -1.17 -4.10
N ILE A 55 -5.23 -0.80 -3.73
CA ILE A 55 -5.81 0.52 -4.01
C ILE A 55 -5.61 1.38 -2.78
N TRP A 56 -4.88 2.46 -2.95
CA TRP A 56 -4.61 3.47 -1.94
C TRP A 56 -5.35 4.75 -2.31
N SER A 57 -5.86 5.49 -1.32
CA SER A 57 -6.56 6.75 -1.52
C SER A 57 -5.92 7.86 -0.69
N ALA A 58 -5.58 8.98 -1.34
CA ALA A 58 -5.02 10.15 -0.68
C ALA A 58 -5.53 11.44 -1.37
N PRO A 59 -5.51 12.61 -0.70
CA PRO A 59 -5.89 13.88 -1.31
C PRO A 59 -5.05 14.21 -2.57
N ASP A 60 -3.75 13.97 -2.50
CA ASP A 60 -2.75 14.25 -3.53
C ASP A 60 -1.57 13.25 -3.46
N ALA A 61 -0.58 13.43 -4.34
CA ALA A 61 0.60 12.58 -4.40
C ALA A 61 1.54 12.79 -3.20
N ASP A 62 1.60 14.00 -2.63
CA ASP A 62 2.48 14.31 -1.50
C ASP A 62 2.01 13.57 -0.24
N THR A 63 0.70 13.59 0.03
CA THR A 63 0.10 12.83 1.14
C THR A 63 0.27 11.32 0.95
N LEU A 64 0.24 10.83 -0.30
CA LEU A 64 0.53 9.43 -0.58
C LEU A 64 2.00 9.09 -0.26
N GLU A 65 2.94 9.94 -0.67
CA GLU A 65 4.36 9.75 -0.38
C GLU A 65 4.62 9.73 1.13
N GLU A 66 4.00 10.61 1.90
CA GLU A 66 4.05 10.58 3.36
C GLU A 66 3.55 9.24 3.93
N ALA A 67 2.45 8.72 3.40
CA ALA A 67 1.93 7.41 3.81
C ALA A 67 2.89 6.27 3.46
N LEU A 68 3.46 6.25 2.25
CA LEU A 68 4.40 5.23 1.80
C LEU A 68 5.70 5.26 2.62
N THR A 69 6.27 6.45 2.84
CA THR A 69 7.50 6.64 3.64
C THR A 69 7.29 6.35 5.12
N SER A 70 6.05 6.44 5.63
CA SER A 70 5.73 6.04 7.01
C SER A 70 5.81 4.54 7.26
N LEU A 71 5.79 3.70 6.20
CA LEU A 71 5.88 2.25 6.33
C LEU A 71 7.29 1.83 6.77
N PRO A 72 7.43 1.05 7.86
CA PRO A 72 8.71 0.46 8.24
C PRO A 72 9.41 -0.32 7.12
N ILE A 73 8.66 -0.98 6.24
CA ILE A 73 9.21 -1.76 5.11
C ILE A 73 9.79 -0.88 4.00
N HIS A 74 9.48 0.42 3.95
CA HIS A 74 9.83 1.32 2.85
C HIS A 74 11.31 1.25 2.42
N PRO A 75 12.30 1.24 3.33
CA PRO A 75 13.72 1.14 2.94
C PRO A 75 14.09 -0.19 2.24
N TYR A 76 13.26 -1.22 2.41
CA TYR A 76 13.48 -2.59 1.93
C TYR A 76 12.50 -3.00 0.84
N ALA A 77 11.62 -2.11 0.41
CA ALA A 77 10.63 -2.39 -0.63
C ALA A 77 10.95 -1.67 -1.94
N ASP A 78 10.60 -2.30 -3.06
CA ASP A 78 10.48 -1.60 -4.33
C ASP A 78 9.00 -1.26 -4.53
N ILE A 79 8.68 0.03 -4.68
CA ILE A 79 7.30 0.53 -4.73
C ILE A 79 7.03 1.14 -6.11
N GLU A 80 5.95 0.68 -6.73
CA GLU A 80 5.44 1.24 -7.98
C GLU A 80 4.06 1.84 -7.74
N VAL A 81 3.88 3.09 -8.17
CA VAL A 81 2.64 3.86 -7.99
C VAL A 81 2.09 4.27 -9.34
N THR A 82 0.82 3.96 -9.58
CA THR A 82 0.07 4.41 -10.77
C THR A 82 -1.16 5.20 -10.32
N ALA A 83 -1.24 6.47 -10.70
CA ALA A 83 -2.43 7.29 -10.46
C ALA A 83 -3.62 6.78 -11.30
N LEU A 84 -4.79 6.68 -10.67
CA LEU A 84 -6.00 6.15 -11.30
C LEU A 84 -7.02 7.28 -11.52
N ALA A 85 -7.53 7.37 -12.75
CA ALA A 85 -8.67 8.22 -13.07
C ALA A 85 -9.98 7.50 -12.73
N THR A 86 -10.95 8.24 -12.17
CA THR A 86 -12.30 7.69 -11.96
C THR A 86 -12.96 7.37 -13.30
N HIS A 87 -13.25 6.10 -13.54
CA HIS A 87 -13.95 5.68 -14.74
C HIS A 87 -15.40 6.24 -14.75
N PRO A 88 -15.93 6.76 -15.89
CA PRO A 88 -17.27 7.33 -15.96
C PRO A 88 -18.37 6.39 -15.45
N MET A 89 -18.29 5.09 -15.75
CA MET A 89 -19.25 4.09 -15.24
C MET A 89 -19.27 3.98 -13.72
N SER A 90 -18.13 4.16 -13.03
CA SER A 90 -18.09 4.16 -11.57
C SER A 90 -18.89 5.33 -11.00
N ARG A 91 -18.76 6.52 -11.61
CA ARG A 91 -19.56 7.71 -11.24
C ARG A 91 -21.06 7.48 -11.47
N MET A 92 -21.42 6.83 -12.59
CA MET A 92 -22.82 6.52 -12.90
C MET A 92 -23.43 5.55 -11.88
N ARG A 93 -22.66 4.56 -11.42
CA ARG A 93 -23.11 3.60 -10.40
C ARG A 93 -23.38 4.29 -9.06
N GLU A 94 -22.52 5.20 -8.63
CA GLU A 94 -22.68 5.95 -7.37
C GLU A 94 -23.88 6.88 -7.40
N ALA A 95 -24.16 7.54 -8.54
CA ALA A 95 -25.34 8.40 -8.69
C ALA A 95 -26.67 7.62 -8.70
N ALA A 96 -26.62 6.32 -8.94
CA ALA A 96 -27.80 5.44 -8.99
C ALA A 96 -28.06 4.70 -7.66
N ALA A 97 -27.17 4.83 -6.68
CA ALA A 97 -27.27 4.22 -5.35
C ALA A 97 -27.76 5.24 -4.32
#